data_AF-A0A4S5DZX6-F1
#
_entry.id   AF-A0A4S5DZX6-F1
#
_cell.length_a   1.000
_cell.length_b   1.000
_cell.length_c   1.000
_cell.angle_alpha   90.00
_cell.angle_beta   90.00
_cell.angle_gamma   90.00
#
_symmetry.space_group_name_H-M   'P 1'
#
loop_
_entity.id
_entity.type
_entity.pdbx_description
1 polymer ?
#
loop_
_entity_poly.entity_id
_entity_poly.type
_entity_poly.pdbx_seq_one_letter_code
_entity_poly.pdbx_strand_id
1 'polypeptide(L)'
;MRDNDFFDEAKTADVWAVRQDTLNTDLIERIHAGPVETATDVELAVPLARLVHDEYRNRGTENNPRISVHESRAVMAALRAVLKRLGVDFKPPFSDFDGFYTYWKNNNGSNSWQARRQMLSELFDPLHEQLADLEAGTVASTLAEPVSSQPRTGWTRVDEEITELRRHFQNARTEQDYRNVGNDCVIVLERLSEAAYVRERHLFDGEEEPAVASTKNRLERVIEVDLAGPQNVALRKLVRAAIEQAQGVKHGATINRRYAGVAADSAILLANMLRRITEGSSTP
;
A
#
# COMPACT_ATOMS: atom_id res chain seq x y z
N MET A 1 -8.74 3.31 -1.48
CA MET A 1 -9.57 3.66 -0.30
C MET A 1 -8.91 3.06 0.93
N ARG A 2 -8.93 3.75 2.07
CA ARG A 2 -8.37 3.31 3.36
C ARG A 2 -9.49 2.85 4.28
N ASP A 3 -9.14 2.07 5.30
CA ASP A 3 -10.09 1.58 6.31
C ASP A 3 -10.84 2.72 7.03
N ASN A 4 -10.19 3.88 7.19
CA ASN A 4 -10.82 5.06 7.79
C ASN A 4 -11.86 5.72 6.88
N ASP A 5 -11.83 5.48 5.57
CA ASP A 5 -12.82 6.04 4.64
C ASP A 5 -14.21 5.38 4.82
N PHE A 6 -14.31 4.29 5.59
CA PHE A 6 -15.58 3.69 6.00
C PHE A 6 -16.22 4.39 7.20
N PHE A 7 -15.58 5.41 7.76
CA PHE A 7 -16.06 6.10 8.95
C PHE A 7 -16.33 7.57 8.64
N ASP A 8 -17.41 8.08 9.22
CA ASP A 8 -17.69 9.50 9.22
C ASP A 8 -16.91 10.17 10.36
N GLU A 9 -16.26 11.30 10.06
CA GLU A 9 -15.57 12.09 11.08
C GLU A 9 -16.54 12.53 12.18
N ALA A 10 -16.17 12.28 13.44
CA ALA A 10 -16.96 12.72 14.57
C ALA A 10 -17.09 14.25 14.60
N LYS A 11 -18.31 14.79 14.43
CA LYS A 11 -18.59 16.21 14.66
C LYS A 11 -18.61 16.50 16.17
N THR A 12 -17.49 16.94 16.73
CA THR A 12 -17.45 17.37 18.15
C THR A 12 -17.67 18.88 18.26
N ALA A 13 -18.64 19.31 19.06
CA ALA A 13 -18.74 20.72 19.49
C ALA A 13 -17.74 21.07 20.62
N ASP A 14 -17.10 20.06 21.21
CA ASP A 14 -16.24 20.19 22.39
C ASP A 14 -14.82 19.68 22.09
N VAL A 15 -13.83 20.57 22.28
CA VAL A 15 -12.42 20.38 21.88
C VAL A 15 -11.71 19.32 22.74
N TRP A 16 -12.31 18.93 23.87
CA TRP A 16 -11.76 17.96 24.82
C TRP A 16 -12.43 16.58 24.77
N ALA A 17 -13.46 16.40 23.94
CA ALA A 17 -14.10 15.10 23.76
C ALA A 17 -13.21 14.16 22.94
N VAL A 18 -13.11 12.90 23.37
CA VAL A 18 -12.43 11.85 22.60
C VAL A 18 -13.18 11.69 21.26
N ARG A 19 -12.49 11.98 20.15
CA ARG A 19 -13.03 11.75 18.80
C ARG A 19 -13.22 10.25 18.63
N GLN A 20 -14.45 9.82 18.38
CA GLN A 20 -14.75 8.45 18.02
C GLN A 20 -15.49 8.47 16.69
N ASP A 21 -14.75 8.20 15.62
CA ASP A 21 -15.32 8.13 14.28
C ASP A 21 -16.35 7.00 14.23
N THR A 22 -17.50 7.27 13.61
CA THR A 22 -18.63 6.34 13.53
C THR A 22 -18.64 5.65 12.18
N LEU A 23 -18.92 4.35 12.14
CA LEU A 23 -19.03 3.62 10.88
C LEU A 23 -20.11 4.25 10.00
N ASN A 24 -19.78 4.54 8.74
CA ASN A 24 -20.73 5.01 7.75
C ASN A 24 -21.58 3.81 7.28
N THR A 25 -22.66 3.53 8.01
CA THR A 25 -23.55 2.39 7.75
C THR A 25 -24.18 2.45 6.36
N ASP A 26 -24.51 3.66 5.88
CA ASP A 26 -25.11 3.87 4.55
C ASP A 26 -24.14 3.47 3.43
N LEU A 27 -22.84 3.73 3.59
CA LEU A 27 -21.80 3.26 2.67
C LEU A 27 -21.70 1.73 2.70
N ILE A 28 -21.66 1.13 3.88
CA ILE A 28 -21.58 -0.34 4.03
C ILE A 28 -22.79 -1.03 3.39
N GLU A 29 -24.00 -0.51 3.59
CA GLU A 29 -25.23 -1.03 2.99
C GLU A 29 -25.20 -0.92 1.45
N ARG A 30 -24.75 0.22 0.91
CA ARG A 30 -24.61 0.39 -0.55
C ARG A 30 -23.61 -0.60 -1.14
N ILE A 31 -22.44 -0.76 -0.51
CA ILE A 31 -21.41 -1.72 -0.94
C ILE A 31 -21.95 -3.16 -0.93
N HIS A 32 -22.74 -3.50 0.11
CA HIS A 32 -23.39 -4.80 0.20
C HIS A 32 -24.42 -5.00 -0.93
N ALA A 33 -25.23 -3.99 -1.22
CA ALA A 33 -26.28 -4.05 -2.23
C ALA A 33 -25.74 -4.23 -3.66
N GLY A 34 -24.57 -3.66 -3.97
CA GLY A 34 -23.97 -3.80 -5.30
C GLY A 34 -22.70 -2.96 -5.50
N PRO A 35 -22.21 -2.87 -6.75
CA PRO A 35 -21.14 -1.95 -7.11
C PRO A 35 -21.54 -0.51 -6.77
N VAL A 36 -20.60 0.26 -6.24
CA VAL A 36 -20.78 1.70 -5.97
C VAL A 36 -20.10 2.52 -7.07
N GLU A 37 -20.62 3.72 -7.36
CA GLU A 37 -20.06 4.56 -8.43
C GLU A 37 -18.67 5.12 -8.12
N THR A 38 -18.32 5.21 -6.83
CA THR A 38 -17.13 5.91 -6.36
C THR A 38 -15.86 5.05 -6.28
N ALA A 39 -15.98 3.72 -6.37
CA ALA A 39 -14.86 2.80 -6.24
C ALA A 39 -15.16 1.46 -6.93
N THR A 40 -14.14 0.82 -7.48
CA THR A 40 -14.24 -0.55 -8.00
C THR A 40 -14.35 -1.56 -6.86
N ASP A 41 -14.88 -2.76 -7.16
CA ASP A 41 -14.98 -3.82 -6.16
C ASP A 41 -13.63 -4.22 -5.56
N VAL A 42 -12.54 -4.17 -6.33
CA VAL A 42 -11.20 -4.47 -5.82
C VAL A 42 -10.71 -3.37 -4.86
N GLU A 43 -10.92 -2.09 -5.21
CA GLU A 43 -10.58 -0.94 -4.35
C GLU A 43 -11.37 -0.92 -3.04
N LEU A 44 -12.55 -1.56 -3.00
CA LEU A 44 -13.34 -1.75 -1.79
C LEU A 44 -12.93 -2.99 -0.99
N ALA A 45 -12.59 -4.08 -1.68
CA ALA A 45 -12.31 -5.37 -1.04
C ALA A 45 -11.08 -5.33 -0.13
N VAL A 46 -9.99 -4.69 -0.59
CA VAL A 46 -8.73 -4.60 0.16
C VAL A 46 -8.93 -3.91 1.52
N PRO A 47 -9.45 -2.66 1.59
CA PRO A 47 -9.64 -2.01 2.88
C PRO A 47 -10.79 -2.62 3.70
N LEU A 48 -11.83 -3.21 3.08
CA LEU A 48 -12.84 -3.97 3.84
C LEU A 48 -12.24 -5.21 4.51
N ALA A 49 -11.38 -5.95 3.82
CA ALA A 49 -10.73 -7.13 4.36
C ALA A 49 -9.84 -6.76 5.54
N ARG A 50 -9.12 -5.63 5.46
CA ARG A 50 -8.29 -5.10 6.54
C ARG A 50 -9.13 -4.66 7.73
N LEU A 51 -10.18 -3.87 7.50
CA LEU A 51 -11.12 -3.44 8.53
C LEU A 51 -11.70 -4.64 9.30
N VAL A 52 -12.20 -5.65 8.58
CA VAL A 52 -12.75 -6.86 9.21
C VAL A 52 -11.65 -7.61 9.97
N HIS A 53 -10.48 -7.83 9.38
CA HIS A 53 -9.38 -8.54 10.04
C HIS A 53 -8.98 -7.84 11.35
N ASP A 54 -8.75 -6.53 11.31
CA ASP A 54 -8.28 -5.74 12.44
C ASP A 54 -9.34 -5.64 13.55
N GLU A 55 -10.61 -5.39 13.21
CA GLU A 55 -11.68 -5.33 14.20
C GLU A 55 -11.90 -6.68 14.89
N TYR A 56 -11.86 -7.79 14.15
CA TYR A 56 -11.97 -9.12 14.76
C TYR A 56 -10.74 -9.46 15.60
N ARG A 57 -9.54 -9.03 15.20
CA ARG A 57 -8.31 -9.22 15.96
C ARG A 57 -8.34 -8.44 17.27
N ASN A 58 -8.72 -7.16 17.22
CA ASN A 58 -8.65 -6.21 18.34
C ASN A 58 -9.83 -6.33 19.31
N ARG A 59 -10.95 -6.93 18.88
CA ARG A 59 -12.09 -7.22 19.76
C ARG A 59 -11.65 -8.10 20.93
N GLY A 60 -11.70 -7.53 22.14
CA GLY A 60 -11.32 -8.20 23.39
C GLY A 60 -9.90 -7.89 23.88
N THR A 61 -9.03 -7.28 23.07
CA THR A 61 -7.71 -6.78 23.50
C THR A 61 -7.75 -5.30 23.85
N GLU A 62 -8.62 -4.53 23.20
CA GLU A 62 -8.82 -3.10 23.45
C GLU A 62 -10.22 -2.86 24.01
N ASN A 63 -10.32 -1.99 25.02
CA ASN A 63 -11.59 -1.68 25.69
C ASN A 63 -12.52 -0.79 24.84
N ASN A 64 -12.17 -0.51 23.58
CA ASN A 64 -12.91 0.40 22.71
C ASN A 64 -12.92 -0.07 21.23
N PRO A 65 -13.67 -1.14 20.90
CA PRO A 65 -13.86 -1.56 19.51
C PRO A 65 -14.52 -0.42 18.71
N ARG A 66 -14.04 -0.19 17.46
CA ARG A 66 -14.56 0.91 16.62
C ARG A 66 -15.96 0.62 16.09
N ILE A 67 -16.32 -0.66 16.01
CA ILE A 67 -17.65 -1.10 15.56
C ILE A 67 -18.34 -2.01 16.60
N SER A 68 -19.66 -1.97 16.60
CA SER A 68 -20.55 -2.83 17.37
C SER A 68 -20.65 -4.25 16.79
N VAL A 69 -21.27 -5.17 17.54
CA VAL A 69 -21.54 -6.53 17.06
C VAL A 69 -22.47 -6.52 15.83
N HIS A 70 -23.49 -5.66 15.82
CA HIS A 70 -24.40 -5.52 14.68
C HIS A 70 -23.64 -5.04 13.43
N GLU A 71 -22.81 -4.03 13.59
CA GLU A 71 -21.97 -3.50 12.51
C GLU A 71 -20.95 -4.54 12.01
N SER A 72 -20.38 -5.36 12.89
CA SER A 72 -19.47 -6.45 12.49
C SER A 72 -20.10 -7.43 11.50
N ARG A 73 -21.42 -7.66 11.64
CA ARG A 73 -22.19 -8.48 10.71
C ARG A 73 -22.38 -7.77 9.36
N ALA A 74 -22.72 -6.48 9.39
CA ALA A 74 -22.90 -5.67 8.19
C ALA A 74 -21.60 -5.56 7.37
N VAL A 75 -20.47 -5.26 8.02
CA VAL A 75 -19.16 -5.16 7.34
C VAL A 75 -18.71 -6.52 6.79
N MET A 76 -18.89 -7.62 7.53
CA MET A 76 -18.61 -8.97 7.02
C MET A 76 -19.49 -9.34 5.82
N ALA A 77 -20.77 -8.95 5.83
CA ALA A 77 -21.68 -9.17 4.71
C ALA A 77 -21.32 -8.32 3.48
N ALA A 78 -20.90 -7.07 3.69
CA ALA A 78 -20.40 -6.20 2.63
C ALA A 78 -19.12 -6.77 2.01
N LEU A 79 -18.14 -7.19 2.82
CA LEU A 79 -16.92 -7.86 2.35
C LEU A 79 -17.26 -9.09 1.52
N ARG A 80 -18.09 -10.01 2.02
CA ARG A 80 -18.51 -11.21 1.27
C ARG A 80 -19.20 -10.88 -0.04
N ALA A 81 -20.04 -9.82 -0.07
CA ALA A 81 -20.72 -9.40 -1.29
C ALA A 81 -19.73 -8.90 -2.35
N VAL A 82 -18.76 -8.06 -1.95
CA VAL A 82 -17.69 -7.58 -2.83
C VAL A 82 -16.83 -8.73 -3.34
N LEU A 83 -16.36 -9.61 -2.46
CA LEU A 83 -15.54 -10.76 -2.83
C LEU A 83 -16.25 -11.70 -3.81
N LYS A 84 -17.55 -11.93 -3.62
CA LYS A 84 -18.37 -12.70 -4.54
C LYS A 84 -18.40 -12.08 -5.93
N ARG A 85 -18.49 -10.75 -6.05
CA ARG A 85 -18.44 -10.05 -7.36
C ARG A 85 -17.06 -10.18 -8.01
N LEU A 86 -16.00 -10.27 -7.22
CA LEU A 86 -14.63 -10.53 -7.67
C LEU A 86 -14.33 -12.01 -7.97
N GLY A 87 -15.28 -12.92 -7.73
CA GLY A 87 -15.05 -14.36 -7.87
C GLY A 87 -14.11 -14.95 -6.82
N VAL A 88 -13.85 -14.24 -5.72
CA VAL A 88 -13.03 -14.69 -4.59
C VAL A 88 -13.91 -15.43 -3.58
N ASP A 89 -13.56 -16.69 -3.28
CA ASP A 89 -14.28 -17.46 -2.27
C ASP A 89 -13.73 -17.18 -0.87
N PHE A 90 -14.55 -16.59 -0.01
CA PHE A 90 -14.21 -16.33 1.39
C PHE A 90 -15.35 -16.74 2.30
N LYS A 91 -15.15 -17.87 2.99
CA LYS A 91 -16.15 -18.51 3.85
C LYS A 91 -15.59 -18.76 5.25
N PRO A 92 -15.30 -17.71 6.04
CA PRO A 92 -14.94 -17.93 7.42
C PRO A 92 -16.13 -18.60 8.16
N PRO A 93 -15.86 -19.40 9.20
CA PRO A 93 -16.87 -20.17 9.95
C PRO A 93 -17.74 -19.30 10.88
N PHE A 94 -17.70 -17.99 10.71
CA PHE A 94 -18.43 -16.99 11.48
C PHE A 94 -18.85 -15.81 10.59
N SER A 95 -19.85 -15.07 11.06
CA SER A 95 -20.44 -13.92 10.36
C SER A 95 -20.35 -12.61 11.13
N ASP A 96 -20.04 -12.67 12.42
CA ASP A 96 -19.99 -11.54 13.35
C ASP A 96 -19.04 -11.87 14.51
N PHE A 97 -18.84 -10.91 15.41
CA PHE A 97 -17.98 -11.07 16.58
C PHE A 97 -18.40 -12.21 17.52
N ASP A 98 -19.70 -12.42 17.74
CA ASP A 98 -20.19 -13.46 18.65
C ASP A 98 -19.98 -14.86 18.05
N GLY A 99 -20.20 -15.00 16.75
CA GLY A 99 -19.85 -16.19 15.98
C GLY A 99 -18.36 -16.50 16.05
N PHE A 100 -17.51 -15.48 15.88
CA PHE A 100 -16.06 -15.68 16.01
C PHE A 100 -15.66 -16.06 17.43
N TYR A 101 -16.25 -15.43 18.45
CA TYR A 101 -15.98 -15.79 19.85
C TYR A 101 -16.34 -17.25 20.15
N THR A 102 -17.46 -17.72 19.62
CA THR A 102 -17.90 -19.12 19.73
C THR A 102 -16.91 -20.05 19.02
N TYR A 103 -16.52 -19.72 17.78
CA TYR A 103 -15.51 -20.46 17.02
C TYR A 103 -14.17 -20.54 17.77
N TRP A 104 -13.67 -19.41 18.27
CA TRP A 104 -12.42 -19.32 19.03
C TRP A 104 -12.45 -20.19 20.29
N LYS A 105 -13.55 -20.17 21.05
CA LYS A 105 -13.74 -21.04 22.23
C LYS A 105 -13.71 -22.52 21.89
N ASN A 106 -14.39 -22.92 20.81
CA ASN A 106 -14.52 -24.31 20.39
C ASN A 106 -13.23 -24.89 19.79
N ASN A 107 -12.31 -24.05 19.31
CA ASN A 107 -11.05 -24.47 18.67
C ASN A 107 -9.84 -24.27 19.61
N ASN A 108 -10.01 -24.50 20.91
CA ASN A 108 -8.95 -24.44 21.92
C ASN A 108 -8.21 -23.09 22.00
N GLY A 109 -8.82 -22.00 21.53
CA GLY A 109 -8.22 -20.66 21.60
C GLY A 109 -8.36 -20.00 22.98
N SER A 110 -9.21 -20.53 23.85
CA SER A 110 -9.51 -19.97 25.18
C SER A 110 -8.24 -19.68 25.98
N ASN A 111 -8.11 -18.45 26.49
CA ASN A 111 -6.94 -17.92 27.23
C ASN A 111 -5.65 -17.70 26.41
N SER A 112 -5.69 -17.77 25.07
CA SER A 112 -4.52 -17.47 24.21
C SER A 112 -4.84 -16.41 23.16
N TRP A 113 -4.31 -15.19 23.38
CA TRP A 113 -4.36 -14.11 22.40
C TRP A 113 -3.57 -14.43 21.13
N GLN A 114 -2.50 -15.20 21.27
CA GLN A 114 -1.72 -15.68 20.13
C GLN A 114 -2.54 -16.61 19.25
N ALA A 115 -3.31 -17.53 19.85
CA ALA A 115 -4.21 -18.42 19.11
C ALA A 115 -5.30 -17.64 18.35
N ARG A 116 -5.84 -16.57 18.95
CA ARG A 116 -6.79 -15.67 18.27
C ARG A 116 -6.20 -15.05 17.01
N ARG A 117 -4.99 -14.48 17.10
CA ARG A 117 -4.29 -13.87 15.96
C ARG A 117 -4.00 -14.90 14.88
N GLN A 118 -3.49 -16.08 15.27
CA GLN A 118 -3.18 -17.14 14.34
C GLN A 118 -4.42 -17.63 13.57
N MET A 119 -5.55 -17.87 14.24
CA MET A 119 -6.80 -18.29 13.58
C MET A 119 -7.30 -17.27 12.55
N LEU A 120 -7.13 -15.97 12.82
CA LEU A 120 -7.52 -14.93 11.88
C LEU A 120 -6.51 -14.83 10.72
N SER A 121 -5.22 -14.84 11.00
CA SER A 121 -4.16 -14.86 9.97
C SER A 121 -4.33 -16.04 9.00
N GLU A 122 -4.58 -17.25 9.50
CA GLU A 122 -4.81 -18.43 8.64
C GLU A 122 -5.98 -18.28 7.66
N LEU A 123 -6.98 -17.44 8.00
CA LEU A 123 -8.14 -17.18 7.15
C LEU A 123 -7.96 -15.94 6.26
N PHE A 124 -7.35 -14.88 6.79
CA PHE A 124 -7.30 -13.57 6.13
C PHE A 124 -6.02 -13.36 5.33
N ASP A 125 -4.89 -13.97 5.69
CA ASP A 125 -3.63 -13.75 4.96
C ASP A 125 -3.72 -14.22 3.50
N PRO A 126 -4.29 -15.41 3.18
CA PRO A 126 -4.50 -15.81 1.78
C PRO A 126 -5.46 -14.87 1.03
N LEU A 127 -6.46 -14.35 1.73
CA LEU A 127 -7.40 -13.37 1.16
C LEU A 127 -6.66 -12.06 0.83
N HIS A 128 -5.82 -11.56 1.73
CA HIS A 128 -5.02 -10.34 1.51
C HIS A 128 -4.07 -10.49 0.33
N GLU A 129 -3.41 -11.64 0.21
CA GLU A 129 -2.54 -11.93 -0.94
C GLU A 129 -3.32 -11.94 -2.26
N GLN A 130 -4.45 -12.65 -2.31
CA GLN A 130 -5.28 -12.73 -3.50
C GLN A 130 -5.85 -11.36 -3.90
N LEU A 131 -6.28 -10.56 -2.94
CA LEU A 131 -6.78 -9.20 -3.20
C LEU A 131 -5.68 -8.25 -3.66
N ALA A 132 -4.46 -8.37 -3.12
CA ALA A 132 -3.32 -7.60 -3.59
C ALA A 132 -2.98 -7.92 -5.06
N ASP A 133 -3.06 -9.20 -5.45
CA ASP A 133 -2.84 -9.61 -6.84
C ASP A 133 -3.95 -9.12 -7.78
N LEU A 134 -5.21 -9.15 -7.33
CA LEU A 134 -6.33 -8.58 -8.08
C LEU A 134 -6.20 -7.05 -8.23
N GLU A 135 -5.78 -6.34 -7.18
CA GLU A 135 -5.56 -4.89 -7.21
C GLU A 135 -4.44 -4.55 -8.19
N ALA A 136 -3.33 -5.28 -8.14
CA ALA A 136 -2.24 -5.14 -9.10
C ALA A 136 -2.69 -5.39 -10.56
N GLY A 137 -3.61 -6.34 -10.79
CA GLY A 137 -4.14 -6.67 -12.12
C GLY A 137 -5.28 -5.77 -12.63
N THR A 138 -6.01 -5.06 -11.76
CA THR A 138 -7.15 -4.20 -12.13
C THR A 138 -6.80 -2.73 -12.30
N VAL A 139 -5.65 -2.28 -11.82
CA VAL A 139 -5.09 -0.99 -12.21
C VAL A 139 -4.76 -1.08 -13.71
N ALA A 140 -5.70 -0.63 -14.56
CA ALA A 140 -5.42 -0.44 -15.98
C ALA A 140 -4.15 0.39 -16.10
N SER A 141 -3.13 -0.16 -16.75
CA SER A 141 -1.79 0.41 -16.81
C SER A 141 -1.77 1.77 -17.49
N THR A 142 -2.07 2.81 -16.71
CA THR A 142 -1.92 4.22 -17.09
C THR A 142 -0.51 4.74 -16.82
N LEU A 143 0.29 3.95 -16.11
CA LEU A 143 1.69 4.19 -15.76
C LEU A 143 2.53 2.97 -16.15
N ALA A 144 3.82 3.16 -16.40
CA ALA A 144 4.77 2.17 -16.89
C ALA A 144 4.68 0.82 -16.16
N GLU A 145 4.69 -0.29 -16.89
CA GLU A 145 4.80 -1.65 -16.34
C GLU A 145 6.23 -2.18 -16.48
N PRO A 146 6.67 -3.04 -15.55
CA PRO A 146 7.94 -3.72 -15.70
C PRO A 146 7.90 -4.68 -16.91
N VAL A 147 8.96 -4.65 -17.73
CA VAL A 147 9.20 -5.69 -18.75
C VAL A 147 9.74 -6.95 -18.07
N SER A 148 8.89 -7.67 -17.36
CA SER A 148 9.28 -8.80 -16.51
C SER A 148 8.13 -9.78 -16.31
N SER A 149 8.44 -11.07 -16.12
CA SER A 149 7.48 -12.06 -15.62
C SER A 149 7.20 -11.90 -14.12
N GLN A 150 8.00 -11.10 -13.42
CA GLN A 150 7.79 -10.73 -12.03
C GLN A 150 7.29 -9.27 -11.98
N PRO A 151 6.00 -9.04 -11.70
CA PRO A 151 5.40 -7.70 -11.74
C PRO A 151 5.83 -6.82 -10.56
N ARG A 152 6.46 -7.40 -9.54
CA ARG A 152 6.91 -6.75 -8.31
C ARG A 152 8.42 -6.57 -8.30
N THR A 153 8.90 -5.58 -7.56
CA THR A 153 10.33 -5.36 -7.37
C THR A 153 10.95 -6.41 -6.45
N GLY A 154 10.16 -7.01 -5.55
CA GLY A 154 10.63 -7.92 -4.51
C GLY A 154 11.02 -7.20 -3.22
N TRP A 155 11.02 -5.87 -3.22
CA TRP A 155 11.14 -5.05 -2.02
C TRP A 155 9.74 -4.64 -1.55
N THR A 156 9.20 -5.36 -0.56
CA THR A 156 7.82 -5.20 -0.09
C THR A 156 7.39 -3.75 0.11
N ARG A 157 8.21 -2.95 0.82
CA ARG A 157 7.91 -1.53 1.06
C ARG A 157 7.91 -0.68 -0.21
N VAL A 158 8.75 -1.00 -1.19
CA VAL A 158 8.76 -0.29 -2.48
C VAL A 158 7.53 -0.66 -3.29
N ASP A 159 7.15 -1.94 -3.28
CA ASP A 159 5.97 -2.45 -3.99
C ASP A 159 4.67 -1.87 -3.42
N GLU A 160 4.58 -1.74 -2.09
CA GLU A 160 3.47 -1.05 -1.41
C GLU A 160 3.32 0.39 -1.91
N GLU A 161 4.38 1.19 -1.86
CA GLU A 161 4.32 2.60 -2.28
C GLU A 161 4.07 2.76 -3.78
N ILE A 162 4.58 1.85 -4.63
CA ILE A 162 4.24 1.83 -6.06
C ILE A 162 2.75 1.55 -6.28
N THR A 163 2.16 0.68 -5.47
CA THR A 163 0.73 0.37 -5.53
C THR A 163 -0.11 1.59 -5.14
N GLU A 164 0.27 2.28 -4.06
CA GLU A 164 -0.36 3.54 -3.63
C GLU A 164 -0.24 4.62 -4.72
N LEU A 165 0.96 4.83 -5.26
CA LEU A 165 1.24 5.78 -6.35
C LEU A 165 0.32 5.53 -7.57
N ARG A 166 0.23 4.27 -8.00
CA ARG A 166 -0.64 3.87 -9.12
C ARG A 166 -2.09 4.21 -8.84
N ARG A 167 -2.58 3.87 -7.64
CA ARG A 167 -3.96 4.13 -7.22
C ARG A 167 -4.27 5.63 -7.18
N HIS A 168 -3.40 6.42 -6.57
CA HIS A 168 -3.58 7.87 -6.50
C HIS A 168 -3.57 8.51 -7.89
N PHE A 169 -2.66 8.11 -8.80
CA PHE A 169 -2.64 8.66 -10.15
C PHE A 169 -3.87 8.28 -11.00
N GLN A 170 -4.36 7.06 -10.85
CA GLN A 170 -5.58 6.59 -11.52
C GLN A 170 -6.79 7.46 -11.15
N ASN A 171 -6.88 7.86 -9.88
CA ASN A 171 -7.99 8.64 -9.34
C ASN A 171 -7.76 10.16 -9.38
N ALA A 172 -6.54 10.62 -9.63
CA ALA A 172 -6.20 12.04 -9.69
C ALA A 172 -6.94 12.79 -10.81
N ARG A 173 -7.64 13.87 -10.45
CA ARG A 173 -8.37 14.74 -11.40
C ARG A 173 -8.01 16.22 -11.24
N THR A 174 -7.56 16.62 -10.05
CA THR A 174 -7.28 18.01 -9.69
C THR A 174 -5.78 18.28 -9.57
N GLU A 175 -5.41 19.56 -9.58
CA GLU A 175 -4.02 20.00 -9.33
C GLU A 175 -3.51 19.52 -7.96
N GLN A 176 -4.38 19.49 -6.94
CA GLN A 176 -4.03 18.98 -5.62
C GLN A 176 -3.76 17.47 -5.65
N ASP A 177 -4.55 16.70 -6.41
CA ASP A 177 -4.30 15.27 -6.56
C ASP A 177 -2.96 15.03 -7.27
N TYR A 178 -2.65 15.80 -8.31
CA TYR A 178 -1.36 15.67 -9.02
C TYR A 178 -0.16 16.07 -8.14
N ARG A 179 -0.33 17.03 -7.21
CA ARG A 179 0.67 17.31 -6.17
C ARG A 179 0.87 16.12 -5.24
N ASN A 180 -0.22 15.48 -4.82
CA ASN A 180 -0.18 14.30 -3.95
C ASN A 180 0.55 13.14 -4.64
N VAL A 181 0.29 12.89 -5.93
CA VAL A 181 1.05 11.92 -6.74
C VAL A 181 2.56 12.24 -6.75
N GLY A 182 2.92 13.52 -6.82
CA GLY A 182 4.31 13.96 -6.68
C GLY A 182 4.93 13.66 -5.32
N ASN A 183 4.14 13.73 -4.25
CA ASN A 183 4.59 13.31 -2.92
C ASN A 183 4.79 11.80 -2.84
N ASP A 184 3.87 11.01 -3.41
CA ASP A 184 4.00 9.56 -3.49
C ASP A 184 5.28 9.15 -4.23
N CYS A 185 5.64 9.84 -5.31
CA CYS A 185 6.91 9.61 -6.02
C CYS A 185 8.12 9.75 -5.08
N VAL A 186 8.13 10.76 -4.19
CA VAL A 186 9.23 10.94 -3.23
C VAL A 186 9.23 9.82 -2.20
N ILE A 187 8.07 9.40 -1.70
CA ILE A 187 7.97 8.29 -0.75
C ILE A 187 8.51 7.00 -1.38
N VAL A 188 8.14 6.71 -2.64
CA VAL A 188 8.71 5.59 -3.41
C VAL A 188 10.23 5.69 -3.49
N LEU A 189 10.78 6.87 -3.81
CA LEU A 189 12.23 7.05 -3.88
C LEU A 189 12.92 6.88 -2.51
N GLU A 190 12.30 7.34 -1.42
CA GLU A 190 12.81 7.16 -0.06
C GLU A 190 12.90 5.67 0.27
N ARG A 191 11.82 4.91 0.06
CA ARG A 191 11.81 3.44 0.24
C ARG A 191 12.81 2.74 -0.67
N LEU A 192 12.92 3.18 -1.91
CA LEU A 192 13.87 2.64 -2.86
C LEU A 192 15.32 2.89 -2.41
N SER A 193 15.61 4.08 -1.86
CA SER A 193 16.93 4.39 -1.33
C SER A 193 17.27 3.58 -0.08
N GLU A 194 16.28 3.33 0.80
CA GLU A 194 16.43 2.44 1.96
C GLU A 194 16.74 1.00 1.51
N ALA A 195 16.08 0.51 0.47
CA ALA A 195 16.24 -0.86 -0.01
C ALA A 195 17.54 -1.07 -0.80
N ALA A 196 17.93 -0.11 -1.64
CA ALA A 196 19.09 -0.23 -2.52
C ALA A 196 20.41 0.18 -1.86
N TYR A 197 20.41 1.11 -0.91
CA TYR A 197 21.63 1.58 -0.27
C TYR A 197 22.10 0.63 0.85
N VAL A 198 23.17 -0.12 0.58
CA VAL A 198 23.90 -0.92 1.58
C VAL A 198 25.12 -0.13 2.09
N ARG A 199 25.13 0.21 3.39
CA ARG A 199 26.19 1.03 4.01
C ARG A 199 27.59 0.45 3.77
N GLU A 200 27.74 -0.85 3.96
CA GLU A 200 29.02 -1.57 3.87
C GLU A 200 29.61 -1.57 2.44
N ARG A 201 28.77 -1.33 1.43
CA ARG A 201 29.18 -1.29 0.02
C ARG A 201 29.29 0.14 -0.52
N HIS A 202 28.42 1.03 -0.07
CA HIS A 202 28.21 2.34 -0.69
C HIS A 202 28.80 3.52 0.10
N LEU A 203 29.15 3.34 1.37
CA LEU A 203 29.85 4.35 2.14
C LEU A 203 31.35 4.30 1.83
N PHE A 204 31.94 5.43 1.43
CA PHE A 204 33.39 5.51 1.24
C PHE A 204 34.10 5.79 2.57
N ASP A 205 35.34 5.32 2.68
CA ASP A 205 36.16 5.50 3.87
C ASP A 205 36.34 6.98 4.20
N GLY A 206 36.00 7.35 5.44
CA GLY A 206 36.14 8.71 5.95
C GLY A 206 34.96 9.65 5.64
N GLU A 207 33.90 9.17 4.98
CA GLU A 207 32.69 9.96 4.74
C GLU A 207 31.59 9.72 5.79
N GLU A 208 30.72 10.72 5.97
CA GLU A 208 29.50 10.59 6.78
C GLU A 208 28.39 9.93 5.96
N GLU A 209 27.60 9.05 6.58
CA GLU A 209 26.50 8.40 5.88
C GLU A 209 25.38 9.40 5.54
N PRO A 210 24.95 9.50 4.28
CA PRO A 210 23.82 10.34 3.91
C PRO A 210 22.52 9.82 4.54
N ALA A 211 21.78 10.72 5.20
CA ALA A 211 20.47 10.43 5.77
C ALA A 211 19.47 9.94 4.71
N VAL A 212 18.46 9.17 5.11
CA VAL A 212 17.39 8.67 4.21
C VAL A 212 16.73 9.80 3.41
N ALA A 213 16.45 10.93 4.06
CA ALA A 213 15.87 12.12 3.43
C ALA A 213 16.77 12.75 2.35
N SER A 214 18.07 12.41 2.32
CA SER A 214 18.99 12.74 1.23
C SER A 214 18.93 11.68 0.12
N THR A 215 17.71 11.34 -0.29
CA THR A 215 17.38 10.25 -1.22
C THR A 215 18.18 10.33 -2.52
N LYS A 216 18.31 11.53 -3.09
CA LYS A 216 19.10 11.76 -4.31
C LYS A 216 20.55 11.31 -4.11
N ASN A 217 21.19 11.75 -3.03
CA ASN A 217 22.59 11.44 -2.73
C ASN A 217 22.78 9.93 -2.52
N ARG A 218 21.86 9.27 -1.80
CA ARG A 218 21.90 7.81 -1.59
C ARG A 218 21.79 7.04 -2.90
N LEU A 219 20.81 7.36 -3.74
CA LEU A 219 20.61 6.68 -5.01
C LEU A 219 21.74 6.96 -6.01
N GLU A 220 22.26 8.19 -6.04
CA GLU A 220 23.43 8.53 -6.86
C GLU A 220 24.68 7.76 -6.41
N ARG A 221 24.84 7.53 -5.10
CA ARG A 221 25.94 6.72 -4.58
C ARG A 221 25.81 5.24 -4.99
N VAL A 222 24.61 4.67 -4.91
CA VAL A 222 24.35 3.29 -5.37
C VAL A 222 24.83 3.11 -6.82
N ILE A 223 24.43 3.99 -7.73
CA ILE A 223 24.84 3.87 -9.14
C ILE A 223 26.28 4.27 -9.41
N GLU A 224 26.92 5.04 -8.53
CA GLU A 224 28.35 5.32 -8.66
C GLU A 224 29.17 4.05 -8.43
N VAL A 225 28.77 3.25 -7.44
CA VAL A 225 29.44 2.00 -7.06
C VAL A 225 29.02 0.84 -7.96
N ASP A 226 27.72 0.53 -8.01
CA ASP A 226 27.22 -0.69 -8.67
C ASP A 226 27.27 -0.61 -10.20
N LEU A 227 27.32 0.61 -10.74
CA LEU A 227 27.47 0.86 -12.18
C LEU A 227 28.82 1.50 -12.49
N ALA A 228 29.89 1.16 -11.78
CA ALA A 228 31.23 1.64 -12.08
C ALA A 228 31.69 1.27 -13.52
N GLY A 229 32.71 1.97 -14.02
CA GLY A 229 33.35 1.71 -15.31
C GLY A 229 32.72 2.43 -16.52
N PRO A 230 33.44 2.48 -17.65
CA PRO A 230 33.03 3.24 -18.85
C PRO A 230 31.82 2.63 -19.58
N GLN A 231 31.62 1.32 -19.51
CA GLN A 231 30.51 0.61 -20.17
C GLN A 231 29.13 1.03 -19.63
N ASN A 232 29.09 1.54 -18.40
CA ASN A 232 27.85 1.88 -17.70
C ASN A 232 27.49 3.38 -17.76
N VAL A 233 28.25 4.21 -18.50
CA VAL A 233 28.06 5.68 -18.55
C VAL A 233 26.63 6.06 -18.97
N ALA A 234 26.11 5.41 -20.02
CA ALA A 234 24.76 5.70 -20.52
C ALA A 234 23.69 5.35 -19.48
N LEU A 235 23.84 4.21 -18.79
CA LEU A 235 22.91 3.77 -17.77
C LEU A 235 22.94 4.70 -16.54
N ARG A 236 24.12 5.09 -16.06
CA ARG A 236 24.23 6.09 -14.97
C ARG A 236 23.55 7.42 -15.34
N LYS A 237 23.69 7.87 -16.58
CA LYS A 237 23.03 9.09 -17.07
C LYS A 237 21.51 8.96 -17.08
N LEU A 238 20.98 7.82 -17.53
CA LEU A 238 19.55 7.53 -17.51
C LEU A 238 18.99 7.52 -16.08
N VAL A 239 19.66 6.83 -15.16
CA VAL A 239 19.23 6.77 -13.75
C VAL A 239 19.22 8.15 -13.12
N ARG A 240 20.28 8.96 -13.29
CA ARG A 240 20.33 10.34 -12.76
C ARG A 240 19.19 11.20 -13.28
N ALA A 241 18.92 11.14 -14.58
CA ALA A 241 17.82 11.91 -15.19
C ALA A 241 16.45 11.46 -14.65
N ALA A 242 16.25 10.15 -14.43
CA ALA A 242 15.01 9.64 -13.85
C ALA A 242 14.84 10.05 -12.38
N ILE A 243 15.91 10.10 -11.58
CA ILE A 243 15.87 10.59 -10.19
C ILE A 243 15.40 12.04 -10.18
N GLU A 244 15.98 12.88 -11.04
CA GLU A 244 15.61 14.29 -11.15
C GLU A 244 14.16 14.48 -11.61
N GLN A 245 13.69 13.69 -12.57
CA GLN A 245 12.29 13.73 -13.01
C GLN A 245 11.31 13.33 -11.90
N ALA A 246 11.57 12.22 -11.21
CA ALA A 246 10.69 11.74 -10.15
C ALA A 246 10.59 12.71 -8.96
N GLN A 247 11.68 13.44 -8.64
CA GLN A 247 11.69 14.45 -7.58
C GLN A 247 11.15 15.82 -8.02
N GLY A 248 11.15 16.11 -9.33
CA GLY A 248 10.88 17.44 -9.88
C GLY A 248 9.47 17.98 -9.66
N VAL A 249 8.50 17.14 -9.30
CA VAL A 249 7.09 17.56 -9.11
C VAL A 249 6.92 18.59 -7.99
N LYS A 250 7.84 18.64 -7.01
CA LYS A 250 7.76 19.56 -5.86
C LYS A 250 8.04 21.04 -6.21
N HIS A 251 8.67 21.33 -7.35
CA HIS A 251 9.19 22.67 -7.66
C HIS A 251 8.60 23.31 -8.92
N GLY A 252 7.69 22.63 -9.63
CA GLY A 252 7.08 23.15 -10.87
C GLY A 252 5.92 24.10 -10.61
N ALA A 253 5.91 25.27 -11.28
CA ALA A 253 4.82 26.25 -11.22
C ALA A 253 3.49 25.78 -11.86
N THR A 254 3.45 24.58 -12.44
CA THR A 254 2.22 24.01 -13.02
C THR A 254 2.27 22.49 -12.92
N ILE A 255 1.61 21.93 -11.91
CA ILE A 255 1.50 20.48 -11.71
C ILE A 255 0.19 20.04 -12.37
N ASN A 256 0.27 19.12 -13.33
CA ASN A 256 -0.89 18.60 -14.04
C ASN A 256 -0.73 17.10 -14.29
N ARG A 257 -1.77 16.47 -14.85
CA ARG A 257 -1.80 15.02 -15.11
C ARG A 257 -0.57 14.51 -15.86
N ARG A 258 -0.11 15.27 -16.87
CA ARG A 258 1.06 14.90 -17.67
C ARG A 258 2.32 14.88 -16.82
N TYR A 259 2.58 15.94 -16.04
CA TYR A 259 3.79 16.01 -15.21
C TYR A 259 3.78 14.98 -14.09
N ALA A 260 2.64 14.79 -13.42
CA ALA A 260 2.50 13.77 -12.39
C ALA A 260 2.70 12.35 -12.95
N GLY A 261 2.16 12.06 -14.13
CA GLY A 261 2.34 10.77 -14.79
C GLY A 261 3.79 10.50 -15.18
N VAL A 262 4.47 11.47 -15.80
CA VAL A 262 5.89 11.32 -16.19
C VAL A 262 6.79 11.12 -14.96
N ALA A 263 6.51 11.79 -13.85
CA ALA A 263 7.27 11.60 -12.61
C ALA A 263 7.02 10.22 -12.00
N ALA A 264 5.76 9.77 -11.98
CA ALA A 264 5.38 8.45 -11.49
C ALA A 264 6.02 7.33 -12.34
N ASP A 265 5.98 7.45 -13.67
CA ASP A 265 6.66 6.54 -14.59
C ASP A 265 8.17 6.50 -14.34
N SER A 266 8.78 7.66 -14.05
CA SER A 266 10.21 7.75 -13.72
C SER A 266 10.54 7.05 -12.42
N ALA A 267 9.71 7.18 -11.38
CA ALA A 267 9.88 6.48 -10.10
C ALA A 267 9.76 4.96 -10.27
N ILE A 268 8.77 4.49 -11.02
CA ILE A 268 8.57 3.05 -11.30
C ILE A 268 9.72 2.49 -12.15
N LEU A 269 10.17 3.24 -13.17
CA LEU A 269 11.32 2.87 -13.99
C LEU A 269 12.58 2.71 -13.12
N LEU A 270 12.84 3.65 -12.21
CA LEU A 270 13.97 3.60 -11.29
C LEU A 270 13.95 2.35 -10.41
N ALA A 271 12.80 2.05 -9.80
CA ALA A 271 12.66 0.87 -8.94
C ALA A 271 12.99 -0.42 -9.70
N ASN A 272 12.47 -0.54 -10.92
CA ASN A 272 12.71 -1.69 -11.78
C ASN A 272 14.16 -1.78 -12.28
N MET A 273 14.81 -0.66 -12.59
CA MET A 273 16.22 -0.65 -12.99
C MET A 273 17.12 -1.04 -11.82
N LEU A 274 16.93 -0.43 -10.64
CA LEU A 274 17.79 -0.68 -9.48
C LEU A 274 17.67 -2.12 -9.00
N ARG A 275 16.47 -2.70 -9.01
CA ARG A 275 16.30 -4.13 -8.76
C ARG A 275 17.21 -4.99 -9.65
N ARG A 276 17.25 -4.74 -10.96
CA ARG A 276 18.08 -5.53 -11.90
C ARG A 276 19.57 -5.32 -11.67
N ILE A 277 19.95 -4.09 -11.32
CA ILE A 277 21.34 -3.73 -11.02
C ILE A 277 21.81 -4.45 -9.75
N THR A 278 20.98 -4.47 -8.70
CA THR A 278 21.30 -5.12 -7.43
C THR A 278 21.27 -6.64 -7.53
N GLU A 279 20.31 -7.23 -8.25
CA GLU A 279 20.28 -8.67 -8.58
C GLU A 279 21.56 -9.11 -9.30
N GLY A 280 22.01 -8.34 -10.30
CA GLY A 280 23.24 -8.62 -11.05
C GLY A 280 24.54 -8.46 -10.24
N SER A 281 24.49 -7.83 -9.07
CA SER A 281 25.63 -7.70 -8.15
C SER A 281 25.76 -8.86 -7.15
N SER A 282 24.86 -9.84 -7.24
CA SER A 282 25.02 -11.19 -6.69
C SER A 282 25.29 -12.08 -7.92
N THR A 283 26.49 -12.45 -8.34
CA THR A 283 27.59 -13.21 -7.72
C THR A 283 28.75 -13.30 -8.77
N PRO A 284 29.94 -13.90 -8.53
CA PRO A 284 30.21 -15.19 -7.85
C PRO A 284 30.79 -15.08 -6.44
#